data_AF-A0A9X3GT74-F1
#
_entry.id   AF-A0A9X3GT74-F1
#
_cell.length_a   1.000
_cell.length_b   1.000
_cell.length_c   1.000
_cell.angle_alpha   90.00
_cell.angle_beta   90.00
_cell.angle_gamma   90.00
#
_symmetry.space_group_name_H-M   'P 1'
#
loop_
_entity.id
_entity.type
_entity.pdbx_description
1 polymer ?
#
loop_
_entity_poly.entity_id
_entity_poly.type
_entity_poly.pdbx_seq_one_letter_code
_entity_poly.pdbx_strand_id
1 'polypeptide(L)'
;MAEFVQRENRGPVSIVTICRPERRNALNLQLKQEIVDHLRAAQQDPAVAAIVPGAGGTQRMLRAAGRYKTLLWSLTGDMIAAPVAFASNMVSELVATGAALERAIAIASRIATMPPLAVQAIREAVRLGGDTPLDTALALERRLFERLFDTQDQQEGMRAFLEKRPPHYSGR
;
A
#
# COMPACT_ATOMS: atom_id res chain seq x y z
N MET A 1 12.00 -21.00 -10.10
CA MET A 1 11.44 -19.63 -10.27
C MET A 1 9.95 -19.71 -9.94
N ALA A 2 9.36 -18.72 -9.28
CA ALA A 2 7.96 -18.81 -8.86
C ALA A 2 7.02 -18.84 -10.08
N GLU A 3 6.19 -19.88 -10.17
CA GLU A 3 5.30 -20.15 -11.31
C GLU A 3 4.28 -19.01 -11.57
N PHE A 4 3.86 -18.33 -10.51
CA PHE A 4 2.77 -17.35 -10.55
C PHE A 4 3.20 -15.90 -10.26
N VAL A 5 4.51 -15.67 -10.07
CA VAL A 5 5.06 -14.36 -9.75
C VAL A 5 6.34 -14.14 -10.54
N GLN A 6 6.35 -13.07 -11.34
CA GLN A 6 7.54 -12.59 -12.02
C GLN A 6 8.15 -11.43 -11.24
N ARG A 7 9.47 -11.33 -11.26
CA ARG A 7 10.22 -10.24 -10.66
C ARG A 7 11.21 -9.69 -11.66
N GLU A 8 11.17 -8.38 -11.87
CA GLU A 8 12.18 -7.64 -12.64
C GLU A 8 12.65 -6.41 -11.85
N ASN A 9 13.82 -5.87 -12.21
CA ASN A 9 14.33 -4.64 -11.62
C ASN A 9 14.48 -3.57 -12.71
N ARG A 10 14.04 -2.34 -12.43
CA ARG A 10 14.28 -1.15 -13.25
C ARG A 10 15.01 -0.11 -12.40
N GLY A 11 16.33 -0.05 -12.56
CA GLY A 11 17.18 0.77 -11.67
C GLY A 11 16.99 0.36 -10.20
N PRO A 12 16.69 1.30 -9.29
CA PRO A 12 16.47 1.00 -7.87
C PRO A 12 15.07 0.43 -7.56
N VAL A 13 14.19 0.28 -8.57
CA VAL A 13 12.81 -0.19 -8.38
C VAL A 13 12.72 -1.69 -8.68
N SER A 14 12.20 -2.47 -7.74
CA SER A 14 11.85 -3.88 -7.97
C SER A 14 10.36 -4.00 -8.29
N ILE A 15 10.05 -4.59 -9.44
CA ILE A 15 8.68 -4.80 -9.92
C ILE A 15 8.34 -6.27 -9.70
N VAL A 16 7.23 -6.52 -9.02
CA VAL A 16 6.69 -7.86 -8.78
C VAL A 16 5.33 -7.95 -9.47
N THR A 17 5.23 -8.83 -10.46
CA THR A 17 4.03 -9.02 -11.27
C THR A 17 3.37 -10.34 -10.91
N ILE A 18 2.09 -10.30 -10.54
CA ILE A 18 1.27 -11.51 -10.40
C ILE A 18 0.88 -11.95 -11.82
N CYS A 19 1.26 -13.16 -12.20
CA CYS A 19 1.07 -13.68 -13.55
C CYS A 19 0.16 -14.91 -13.52
N ARG A 20 -1.16 -14.68 -13.43
CA ARG A 20 -2.21 -15.71 -13.57
C ARG A 20 -3.36 -15.20 -14.45
N PRO A 21 -3.09 -14.77 -15.70
CA PRO A 21 -4.08 -14.14 -16.57
C PRO A 21 -5.31 -15.02 -16.80
N GLU A 22 -5.12 -16.34 -16.88
CA GLU A 22 -6.18 -17.35 -17.01
C GLU A 22 -7.13 -17.40 -15.81
N ARG A 23 -6.71 -16.89 -14.65
CA ARG A 23 -7.52 -16.72 -13.44
C ARG A 23 -7.76 -15.26 -13.07
N ARG A 24 -7.56 -14.32 -14.00
CA ARG A 24 -7.66 -12.86 -13.75
C ARG A 24 -6.82 -12.41 -12.54
N ASN A 25 -5.65 -13.03 -12.33
CA ASN A 25 -4.76 -12.77 -11.19
C ASN A 25 -5.39 -13.05 -9.81
N ALA A 26 -6.44 -13.87 -9.74
CA ALA A 26 -7.06 -14.25 -8.48
C ALA A 26 -6.06 -14.96 -7.54
N LEU A 27 -6.11 -14.62 -6.26
CA LEU A 27 -5.36 -15.30 -5.18
C LEU A 27 -6.11 -16.61 -4.83
N ASN A 28 -5.46 -17.79 -4.89
CA ASN A 28 -6.17 -19.09 -4.70
C ASN A 28 -6.24 -19.57 -3.24
N LEU A 29 -6.98 -20.67 -3.02
CA LEU A 29 -7.08 -21.34 -1.74
C LEU A 29 -5.91 -22.24 -1.40
N GLN A 30 -4.97 -22.53 -2.32
CA GLN A 30 -3.51 -22.72 -2.08
C GLN A 30 -2.89 -21.92 -0.89
N LEU A 31 -3.57 -20.79 -0.73
CA LEU A 31 -3.27 -19.48 -0.17
C LEU A 31 -4.52 -18.91 0.59
N LYS A 32 -5.53 -19.76 0.87
CA LYS A 32 -6.67 -19.53 1.80
C LYS A 32 -7.06 -20.90 2.49
N GLN A 33 -6.20 -21.93 2.46
CA GLN A 33 -6.48 -23.38 2.25
C GLN A 33 -7.64 -24.08 2.94
N GLU A 34 -7.86 -23.69 4.17
CA GLU A 34 -8.82 -24.32 5.06
C GLU A 34 -10.13 -23.51 5.11
N ILE A 35 -10.21 -22.35 4.44
CA ILE A 35 -11.42 -21.52 4.31
C ILE A 35 -12.55 -22.28 3.60
N VAL A 36 -12.22 -23.32 2.81
CA VAL A 36 -13.18 -24.10 2.02
C VAL A 36 -13.97 -25.13 2.82
N ASP A 37 -13.47 -25.65 3.95
CA ASP A 37 -14.22 -26.72 4.63
C ASP A 37 -15.31 -26.17 5.57
N HIS A 38 -15.09 -25.01 6.19
CA HIS A 38 -16.06 -24.39 7.11
C HIS A 38 -17.13 -23.52 6.43
N LEU A 39 -16.87 -22.97 5.23
CA LEU A 39 -17.89 -22.24 4.48
C LEU A 39 -18.98 -23.17 3.88
N ARG A 40 -18.73 -24.50 3.79
CA ARG A 40 -19.66 -25.49 3.22
C ARG A 40 -21.01 -25.59 3.93
N ALA A 41 -21.10 -25.28 5.23
CA ALA A 41 -22.38 -25.29 5.95
C ALA A 41 -23.26 -24.06 5.63
N ALA A 42 -22.64 -22.91 5.31
CA ALA A 42 -23.35 -21.70 4.90
C ALA A 42 -23.70 -21.70 3.39
N GLN A 43 -23.13 -22.64 2.63
CA GLN A 43 -23.17 -22.77 1.17
C GLN A 43 -24.42 -23.51 0.63
N GLN A 44 -25.32 -23.96 1.49
CA GLN A 44 -26.52 -24.72 1.08
C GLN A 44 -27.77 -23.85 0.87
N ASP A 45 -27.67 -22.53 1.07
CA ASP A 45 -28.73 -21.59 0.69
C ASP A 45 -28.43 -20.98 -0.69
N PRO A 46 -29.19 -21.33 -1.74
CA PRO A 46 -28.97 -20.85 -3.10
C PRO A 46 -29.19 -19.34 -3.30
N ALA A 47 -29.65 -18.60 -2.28
CA ALA A 47 -29.83 -17.14 -2.36
C ALA A 47 -28.61 -16.30 -1.90
N VAL A 48 -27.54 -16.92 -1.37
CA VAL A 48 -26.49 -16.19 -0.64
C VAL A 48 -25.14 -16.21 -1.37
N ALA A 49 -24.72 -15.04 -1.87
CA ALA A 49 -23.37 -14.79 -2.36
C ALA A 49 -22.73 -13.59 -1.64
N ALA A 50 -22.47 -13.73 -0.35
CA ALA A 50 -21.68 -12.74 0.39
C ALA A 50 -20.74 -13.43 1.36
N ILE A 51 -19.43 -13.35 1.09
CA ILE A 51 -18.39 -13.61 2.07
C ILE A 51 -17.88 -12.24 2.52
N VAL A 52 -17.87 -12.00 3.82
CA VAL A 52 -17.35 -10.75 4.39
C VAL A 52 -15.89 -10.52 3.94
N PRO A 53 -15.47 -9.27 3.65
CA PRO A 53 -14.07 -9.00 3.31
C PRO A 53 -13.10 -9.43 4.44
N GLY A 54 -12.42 -10.56 4.25
CA GLY A 54 -11.54 -11.17 5.26
C GLY A 54 -10.10 -10.68 5.29
N ALA A 55 -9.67 -9.85 4.33
CA ALA A 55 -8.28 -9.37 4.21
C ALA A 55 -8.10 -7.90 4.67
N GLY A 56 -9.00 -7.41 5.52
CA GLY A 56 -8.99 -6.04 6.05
C GLY A 56 -9.69 -4.99 5.18
N GLY A 57 -10.48 -5.41 4.18
CA GLY A 57 -11.25 -4.49 3.32
C GLY A 57 -12.21 -3.59 4.11
N THR A 58 -12.91 -4.16 5.09
CA THR A 58 -13.83 -3.41 5.98
C THR A 58 -13.12 -2.34 6.81
N GLN A 59 -11.84 -2.55 7.13
CA GLN A 59 -11.06 -1.66 7.99
C GLN A 59 -10.33 -0.58 7.20
N ARG A 60 -9.67 -0.95 6.11
CA ARG A 60 -8.86 -0.02 5.30
C ARG A 60 -9.74 0.88 4.44
N MET A 61 -10.82 0.34 3.86
CA MET A 61 -11.76 1.14 3.08
C MET A 61 -12.48 2.17 3.96
N LEU A 62 -12.83 1.80 5.20
CA LEU A 62 -13.44 2.73 6.16
C LEU A 62 -12.55 3.95 6.43
N ARG A 63 -11.24 3.74 6.55
CA ARG A 63 -10.26 4.81 6.81
C ARG A 63 -10.00 5.67 5.59
N ALA A 64 -10.01 5.08 4.40
CA ALA A 64 -9.78 5.82 3.15
C ALA A 64 -11.04 6.58 2.69
N ALA A 65 -12.17 5.88 2.55
CA ALA A 65 -13.39 6.38 1.90
C ALA A 65 -14.49 6.81 2.86
N GLY A 66 -14.33 6.57 4.17
CA GLY A 66 -15.34 6.87 5.18
C GLY A 66 -16.46 5.83 5.26
N ARG A 67 -17.30 5.98 6.28
CA ARG A 67 -18.30 4.98 6.70
C ARG A 67 -19.34 4.68 5.62
N TYR A 68 -19.95 5.71 5.06
CA TYR A 68 -21.10 5.54 4.17
C TYR A 68 -20.73 4.84 2.86
N LYS A 69 -19.63 5.26 2.23
CA LYS A 69 -19.12 4.63 1.00
C LYS A 69 -18.69 3.18 1.26
N THR A 70 -18.02 2.94 2.40
CA THR A 70 -17.61 1.58 2.79
C THR A 70 -18.80 0.66 2.97
N LEU A 71 -19.85 1.10 3.68
CA LEU A 71 -21.06 0.31 3.87
C LEU A 71 -21.75 0.04 2.53
N LEU A 72 -21.96 1.08 1.72
CA LEU A 72 -22.60 0.94 0.41
C LEU A 72 -21.88 -0.14 -0.41
N TRP A 73 -20.59 0.02 -0.67
CA TRP A 73 -19.85 -0.88 -1.55
C TRP A 73 -19.62 -2.27 -0.96
N SER A 74 -19.48 -2.38 0.36
CA SER A 74 -19.32 -3.68 1.01
C SER A 74 -20.63 -4.48 1.02
N LEU A 75 -21.78 -3.81 1.06
CA LEU A 75 -23.09 -4.45 1.12
C LEU A 75 -23.66 -4.74 -0.28
N THR A 76 -23.41 -3.86 -1.27
CA THR A 76 -23.91 -4.07 -2.64
C THR A 76 -22.99 -4.92 -3.50
N GLY A 77 -21.68 -4.90 -3.21
CA GLY A 77 -20.68 -5.56 -4.06
C GLY A 77 -20.45 -4.86 -5.40
N ASP A 78 -20.92 -3.61 -5.55
CA ASP A 78 -20.78 -2.86 -6.79
C ASP A 78 -19.32 -2.59 -7.16
N MET A 79 -19.04 -2.61 -8.46
CA MET A 79 -17.74 -2.23 -8.99
C MET A 79 -17.52 -0.72 -8.85
N ILE A 80 -16.36 -0.32 -8.31
CA ILE A 80 -15.99 1.08 -8.12
C ILE A 80 -15.14 1.54 -9.31
N ALA A 81 -15.64 2.51 -10.07
CA ALA A 81 -14.88 3.11 -11.18
C ALA A 81 -13.69 3.95 -10.68
N ALA A 82 -12.61 4.03 -11.46
CA ALA A 82 -11.38 4.72 -11.05
C ALA A 82 -11.58 6.21 -10.66
N PRO A 83 -12.37 7.04 -11.39
CA PRO A 83 -12.69 8.40 -10.96
C PRO A 83 -13.34 8.47 -9.57
N VAL A 84 -14.23 7.53 -9.27
CA VAL A 84 -14.92 7.46 -7.97
C VAL A 84 -13.96 7.04 -6.87
N ALA A 85 -13.08 6.07 -7.14
CA ALA A 85 -12.06 5.61 -6.19
C ALA A 85 -11.04 6.72 -5.84
N PHE A 86 -10.68 7.57 -6.81
CA PHE A 86 -9.86 8.74 -6.57
C PHE A 86 -10.59 9.79 -5.74
N ALA A 87 -11.82 10.15 -6.12
CA ALA A 87 -12.66 11.08 -5.37
C ALA A 87 -13.07 10.57 -3.97
N SER A 88 -12.82 9.30 -3.65
CA SER A 88 -13.01 8.70 -2.33
C SER A 88 -11.72 8.46 -1.56
N ASN A 89 -10.57 8.97 -2.02
CA ASN A 89 -9.25 8.76 -1.41
C ASN A 89 -8.80 7.29 -1.34
N MET A 90 -9.43 6.38 -2.08
CA MET A 90 -8.95 4.99 -2.21
C MET A 90 -7.73 4.89 -3.12
N VAL A 91 -7.57 5.86 -4.03
CA VAL A 91 -6.43 5.98 -4.95
C VAL A 91 -5.89 7.40 -4.88
N SER A 92 -4.57 7.58 -4.84
CA SER A 92 -3.93 8.89 -4.67
C SER A 92 -3.69 9.65 -5.98
N GLU A 93 -3.69 8.98 -7.13
CA GLU A 93 -3.45 9.60 -8.45
C GLU A 93 -4.18 8.83 -9.55
N LEU A 94 -4.78 9.56 -10.51
CA LEU A 94 -5.31 9.00 -11.75
C LEU A 94 -4.45 9.40 -12.93
N VAL A 95 -4.26 8.45 -13.85
CA VAL A 95 -3.57 8.66 -15.12
C VAL A 95 -4.37 8.07 -16.27
N ALA A 96 -3.98 8.42 -17.49
CA ALA A 96 -4.55 7.84 -18.70
C ALA A 96 -4.41 6.30 -18.71
N THR A 97 -5.36 5.63 -19.37
CA THR A 97 -5.34 4.18 -19.56
C THR A 97 -4.00 3.72 -20.12
N GLY A 98 -3.41 2.71 -19.50
CA GLY A 98 -2.09 2.16 -19.88
C GLY A 98 -0.89 2.88 -19.26
N ALA A 99 -1.05 4.07 -18.70
CA ALA A 99 0.07 4.84 -18.12
C ALA A 99 0.37 4.52 -16.65
N ALA A 100 -0.47 3.71 -15.98
CA ALA A 100 -0.39 3.46 -14.54
C ALA A 100 0.94 2.83 -14.11
N LEU A 101 1.46 1.86 -14.87
CA LEU A 101 2.70 1.17 -14.53
C LEU A 101 3.90 2.12 -14.60
N GLU A 102 4.07 2.82 -15.72
CA GLU A 102 5.18 3.76 -15.90
C GLU A 102 5.13 4.90 -14.87
N ARG A 103 3.92 5.38 -14.56
CA ARG A 103 3.77 6.38 -13.50
C ARG A 103 4.16 5.85 -12.12
N ALA A 104 3.73 4.63 -11.77
CA ALA A 104 4.09 4.00 -10.51
C ALA A 104 5.61 3.80 -10.38
N ILE A 105 6.27 3.38 -11.46
CA ILE A 105 7.74 3.26 -11.52
C ILE A 105 8.40 4.63 -11.34
N ALA A 106 7.91 5.68 -12.00
CA ALA A 106 8.46 7.03 -11.84
C ALA A 106 8.37 7.53 -10.39
N ILE A 107 7.24 7.27 -9.71
CA ILE A 107 7.06 7.61 -8.29
C ILE A 107 8.01 6.78 -7.41
N ALA A 108 8.09 5.47 -7.64
CA ALA A 108 8.98 4.58 -6.89
C ALA A 108 10.46 4.98 -7.06
N SER A 109 10.87 5.32 -8.29
CA SER A 109 12.21 5.82 -8.58
C SER A 109 12.50 7.12 -7.84
N ARG A 110 11.53 8.05 -7.78
CA ARG A 110 11.68 9.27 -6.97
C ARG A 110 11.82 8.95 -5.49
N ILE A 111 11.00 8.06 -4.94
CA ILE A 111 11.11 7.62 -3.54
C ILE A 111 12.49 6.98 -3.27
N ALA A 112 13.03 6.22 -4.22
CA ALA A 112 14.34 5.60 -4.09
C ALA A 112 15.51 6.60 -4.04
N THR A 113 15.29 7.87 -4.42
CA THR A 113 16.27 8.95 -4.25
C THR A 113 16.21 9.63 -2.88
N MET A 114 15.21 9.32 -2.05
CA MET A 114 15.05 9.88 -0.70
C MET A 114 15.88 9.09 0.32
N PRO A 115 16.21 9.68 1.49
CA PRO A 115 16.96 8.98 2.53
C PRO A 115 16.23 7.71 3.00
N PRO A 116 16.83 6.51 2.88
CA PRO A 116 16.14 5.26 3.17
C PRO A 116 15.57 5.19 4.60
N LEU A 117 16.31 5.68 5.60
CA LEU A 117 15.86 5.67 6.99
C LEU A 117 14.69 6.64 7.23
N ALA A 118 14.69 7.80 6.55
CA ALA A 118 13.57 8.75 6.63
C ALA A 118 12.31 8.20 5.96
N VAL A 119 12.43 7.57 4.78
CA VAL A 119 11.29 6.90 4.10
C VAL A 119 10.68 5.81 4.98
N GLN A 120 11.52 5.02 5.67
CA GLN A 120 11.06 4.00 6.61
C GLN A 120 10.32 4.63 7.79
N ALA A 121 10.89 5.67 8.40
CA ALA A 121 10.29 6.39 9.53
C ALA A 121 8.92 7.00 9.16
N ILE A 122 8.80 7.68 8.03
CA ILE A 122 7.53 8.24 7.54
C ILE A 122 6.49 7.13 7.36
N ARG A 123 6.87 6.02 6.72
CA ARG A 123 5.98 4.88 6.50
C ARG A 123 5.51 4.27 7.82
N GLU A 124 6.39 4.17 8.81
CA GLU A 124 6.10 3.63 10.13
C GLU A 124 5.17 4.56 10.92
N ALA A 125 5.48 5.86 10.98
CA ALA A 125 4.66 6.87 11.64
C ALA A 125 3.23 6.88 11.09
N VAL A 126 3.06 6.86 9.77
CA VAL A 126 1.72 6.87 9.14
C VAL A 126 0.98 5.55 9.38
N ARG A 127 1.65 4.39 9.23
CA ARG A 127 0.99 3.09 9.35
C ARG A 127 0.61 2.72 10.77
N LEU A 128 1.49 2.99 11.73
CA LEU A 128 1.24 2.66 13.13
C LEU A 128 0.48 3.79 13.82
N GLY A 129 0.85 5.04 13.57
CA GLY A 129 0.22 6.21 14.19
C GLY A 129 -1.22 6.44 13.73
N GLY A 130 -1.54 6.14 12.46
CA GLY A 130 -2.87 6.38 11.89
C GLY A 130 -4.01 5.60 12.55
N ASP A 131 -3.70 4.59 13.36
CA ASP A 131 -4.67 3.77 14.09
C ASP A 131 -4.65 4.00 15.61
N THR A 132 -3.91 4.99 16.08
CA THR A 132 -3.72 5.28 17.51
C THR A 132 -4.25 6.66 17.89
N PRO A 133 -4.49 6.93 19.20
CA PRO A 133 -4.78 8.29 19.66
C PRO A 133 -3.71 9.28 19.22
N LEU A 134 -4.11 10.53 18.95
CA LEU A 134 -3.22 11.56 18.42
C LEU A 134 -1.95 11.73 19.25
N ASP A 135 -2.08 11.78 20.58
CA ASP A 135 -0.92 11.94 21.47
C ASP A 135 0.06 10.76 21.37
N THR A 136 -0.45 9.55 21.15
CA THR A 136 0.39 8.36 20.92
C THR A 136 1.10 8.45 19.56
N ALA A 137 0.39 8.87 18.52
CA ALA A 137 0.95 9.06 17.19
C ALA A 137 2.05 10.15 17.18
N LEU A 138 1.83 11.28 17.86
CA LEU A 138 2.80 12.36 17.99
C LEU A 138 4.03 11.94 18.79
N ALA A 139 3.85 11.16 19.86
CA ALA A 139 4.97 10.61 20.62
C ALA A 139 5.81 9.62 19.77
N LEU A 140 5.16 8.78 18.96
CA LEU A 140 5.84 7.89 18.02
C LEU A 140 6.61 8.68 16.96
N GLU A 141 5.97 9.67 16.33
CA GLU A 141 6.59 10.53 15.32
C GLU A 141 7.84 11.21 15.87
N ARG A 142 7.74 11.80 17.06
CA ARG A 142 8.87 12.48 17.71
C ARG A 142 10.04 11.53 17.95
N ARG A 143 9.80 10.32 18.45
CA ARG A 143 10.85 9.30 18.65
C ARG A 143 11.51 8.91 17.33
N LEU A 144 10.71 8.69 16.28
CA LEU A 144 11.23 8.34 14.95
C LEU A 144 12.07 9.49 14.37
N PHE A 145 11.63 10.73 14.54
CA PHE A 145 12.33 11.93 14.11
C PHE A 145 13.66 12.11 14.85
N GLU A 146 13.65 11.99 16.19
CA GLU A 146 14.85 12.09 17.03
C GLU A 146 15.92 11.06 16.61
N ARG A 147 15.52 9.84 16.24
CA ARG A 147 16.43 8.80 15.76
C ARG A 147 17.17 9.17 14.47
N LEU A 148 16.62 10.08 13.65
CA LEU A 148 17.21 10.44 12.36
C LEU A 148 18.34 11.46 12.49
N PHE A 149 18.42 12.24 13.57
CA PHE A 149 19.45 13.28 13.71
C PHE A 149 20.88 12.74 13.72
N ASP A 150 21.08 11.53 14.25
CA ASP A 150 22.40 10.92 14.35
C ASP A 150 22.79 10.12 13.09
N THR A 151 21.96 10.13 12.04
CA THR A 151 22.21 9.39 10.80
C THR A 151 23.17 10.14 9.87
N GLN A 152 24.00 9.40 9.15
CA GLN A 152 24.88 9.96 8.11
C GLN A 152 24.05 10.61 7.01
N ASP A 153 22.87 10.04 6.71
CA ASP A 153 21.96 10.57 5.71
C ASP A 153 21.38 11.94 6.08
N GLN A 154 21.11 12.19 7.36
CA GLN A 154 20.66 13.51 7.81
C GLN A 154 21.76 14.56 7.60
N GLN A 155 23.00 14.22 7.95
CA GLN A 155 24.16 15.11 7.78
C GLN A 155 24.45 15.37 6.30
N GLU A 156 24.41 14.33 5.47
CA GLU A 156 24.57 14.42 4.02
C GLU A 156 23.47 15.25 3.37
N GLY A 157 22.21 15.05 3.77
CA GLY A 157 21.09 15.84 3.27
C GLY A 157 21.26 17.33 3.55
N MET A 158 21.68 17.68 4.77
CA MET A 158 21.96 19.07 5.14
C MET A 158 23.12 19.65 4.33
N ARG A 159 24.22 18.90 4.22
CA ARG A 159 25.40 19.32 3.46
C ARG A 159 25.08 19.54 1.98
N ALA A 160 24.44 18.56 1.34
CA ALA A 160 24.06 18.62 -0.07
C ALA A 160 23.12 19.79 -0.37
N PHE A 161 22.21 20.11 0.56
CA PHE A 161 21.33 21.27 0.46
C PHE A 161 22.12 22.60 0.48
N LEU A 162 23.04 22.76 1.43
CA LEU A 162 23.90 23.95 1.53
C LEU A 162 24.81 24.10 0.30
N GLU A 163 25.35 23.00 -0.20
CA GLU A 163 26.23 22.93 -1.38
C GLU A 163 25.47 22.96 -2.72
N LYS A 164 24.12 22.97 -2.70
CA LYS A 164 23.24 22.94 -3.90
C LYS A 164 23.56 21.81 -4.87
N ARG A 165 23.88 20.63 -4.35
CA ARG A 165 24.15 19.42 -5.14
C ARG A 165 23.17 18.29 -4.80
N PRO A 166 23.05 17.25 -5.65
CA PRO A 166 22.31 16.06 -5.29
C PRO A 166 22.94 15.34 -4.07
N PRO A 167 22.13 14.88 -3.11
CA PRO A 167 22.61 14.10 -1.96
C PRO A 167 22.90 12.65 -2.34
N HIS A 168 23.84 12.03 -1.62
CA HIS A 168 24.16 10.60 -1.73
C HIS A 168 23.85 9.86 -0.42
N TYR A 169 22.63 9.34 -0.30
CA TYR A 169 22.19 8.62 0.87
C TYR A 169 22.72 7.18 0.89
N SER A 170 23.19 6.73 2.06
CA SER A 170 23.73 5.39 2.30
C SER A 170 22.83 4.53 3.19
N GLY A 171 21.76 5.10 3.77
CA GLY A 171 20.84 4.38 4.65
C GLY A 171 21.45 4.09 6.03
N ARG A 172 22.37 4.93 6.49
CA ARG A 172 23.12 4.80 7.74
C ARG A 172 23.00 6.05 8.59
#